data_AF-A0A943D1Y8-F1
#
_entry.id   AF-A0A943D1Y8-F1
#
_cell.length_a   1.000
_cell.length_b   1.000
_cell.length_c   1.000
_cell.angle_alpha   90.00
_cell.angle_beta   90.00
_cell.angle_gamma   90.00
#
_symmetry.space_group_name_H-M   'P 1'
#
loop_
_entity.id
_entity.type
_entity.pdbx_description
1 polymer ?
#
loop_
_entity_poly.entity_id
_entity_poly.type
_entity_poly.pdbx_seq_one_letter_code
_entity_poly.pdbx_strand_id
1 'polypeptide(L)'
;MGININGLNEEWIRRIDSIEAATRKYVLVYEDIVLEADNEQDIMARLYRDYIETDSREVQLLFRIDLARALSMWSISKGLNVEIMNRKEIVKENYAASDKDPDYEKDYEKADVIIDVENELSMFKGINEIGYASIYYRNESNKYIKF
;
A
#
# COMPACT_ATOMS: atom_id res chain seq x y z
N MET A 1 -2.71 3.81 15.25
CA MET A 1 -2.08 2.65 15.92
C MET A 1 -0.59 2.90 15.90
N GLY A 2 0.06 2.98 17.07
CA GLY A 2 1.51 3.23 17.12
C GLY A 2 2.28 2.04 16.57
N ILE A 3 3.22 2.31 15.68
CA ILE A 3 4.08 1.30 15.07
C ILE A 3 5.04 0.73 16.12
N ASN A 4 4.98 -0.58 16.37
CA ASN A 4 6.03 -1.26 17.13
C ASN A 4 7.27 -1.45 16.24
N ILE A 5 8.41 -0.91 16.68
CA ILE A 5 9.73 -1.00 16.03
C ILE A 5 10.64 -2.05 16.69
N ASN A 6 10.23 -2.63 17.82
CA ASN A 6 10.97 -3.69 18.49
C ASN A 6 10.54 -5.04 17.90
N GLY A 7 11.41 -5.65 17.09
CA GLY A 7 11.18 -6.98 16.48
C GLY A 7 11.27 -7.05 14.96
N LEU A 8 11.87 -6.05 14.29
CA LEU A 8 12.15 -6.15 12.85
C LEU A 8 13.24 -7.21 12.62
N ASN A 9 12.98 -8.16 11.72
CA ASN A 9 14.04 -9.01 11.20
C ASN A 9 14.88 -8.16 10.25
N GLU A 10 16.06 -7.71 10.71
CA GLU A 10 16.96 -6.83 9.93
C GLU A 10 17.46 -7.47 8.62
N GLU A 11 17.37 -8.80 8.49
CA GLU A 11 17.61 -9.46 7.20
C GLU A 11 16.55 -9.06 6.17
N TRP A 12 15.29 -8.97 6.58
CA TRP A 12 14.16 -8.70 5.69
C TRP A 12 13.92 -7.20 5.50
N ILE A 13 13.86 -6.47 6.60
CA ILE A 13 13.62 -5.02 6.59
C ILE A 13 14.45 -4.33 7.67
N ARG A 14 15.18 -3.31 7.25
CA ARG A 14 16.15 -2.59 8.07
C ARG A 14 15.75 -1.12 8.17
N ARG A 15 15.90 -0.53 9.36
CA ARG A 15 15.82 0.92 9.53
C ARG A 15 17.11 1.59 9.10
N ILE A 16 16.98 2.73 8.43
CA ILE A 16 18.09 3.58 8.00
C ILE A 16 17.81 5.05 8.37
N ASP A 17 18.86 5.87 8.31
CA ASP A 17 18.76 7.29 8.66
C ASP A 17 18.10 8.13 7.57
N SER A 18 18.32 7.78 6.28
CA SER A 18 17.77 8.51 5.14
C SER A 18 17.77 7.66 3.86
N ILE A 19 17.10 8.15 2.80
CA ILE A 19 17.07 7.49 1.48
C ILE A 19 18.48 7.41 0.88
N GLU A 20 19.34 8.39 1.13
CA GLU A 20 20.73 8.42 0.64
C GLU A 20 21.60 7.33 1.26
N ALA A 21 21.27 6.89 2.49
CA ALA A 21 21.94 5.79 3.16
C ALA A 21 21.46 4.41 2.70
N ALA A 22 20.44 4.35 1.83
CA ALA A 22 19.84 3.12 1.40
C ALA A 22 20.74 2.37 0.40
N THR A 23 20.84 1.07 0.62
CA THR A 23 21.64 0.12 -0.16
C THR A 23 20.79 -0.93 -0.87
N ARG A 24 19.56 -1.20 -0.38
CA ARG A 24 18.67 -2.25 -0.89
C ARG A 24 17.74 -1.77 -2.00
N LYS A 25 16.98 -2.69 -2.60
CA LYS A 25 16.15 -2.39 -3.77
C LYS A 25 15.03 -1.39 -3.50
N TYR A 26 14.40 -1.44 -2.33
CA TYR A 26 13.22 -0.66 -1.99
C TYR A 26 13.42 0.15 -0.71
N VAL A 27 12.78 1.33 -0.67
CA VAL A 27 12.76 2.19 0.51
C VAL A 27 11.32 2.60 0.82
N LEU A 28 10.93 2.47 2.08
CA LEU A 28 9.65 2.94 2.63
C LEU A 28 9.91 4.08 3.61
N VAL A 29 9.25 5.21 3.38
CA VAL A 29 9.16 6.33 4.33
C VAL A 29 7.73 6.38 4.86
N TYR A 30 7.57 6.15 6.16
CA TYR A 30 6.27 6.10 6.83
C TYR A 30 6.41 6.53 8.30
N GLU A 31 5.56 7.46 8.75
CA GLU A 31 5.55 8.01 10.13
C GLU A 31 6.96 8.38 10.64
N ASP A 32 7.73 9.15 9.86
CA ASP A 32 9.11 9.60 10.16
C ASP A 32 10.16 8.48 10.26
N ILE A 33 9.80 7.25 9.89
CA ILE A 33 10.72 6.12 9.83
C ILE A 33 11.10 5.87 8.36
N VAL A 34 12.39 5.71 8.11
CA VAL A 34 12.92 5.25 6.82
C VAL A 34 13.37 3.80 6.97
N LEU A 35 12.82 2.94 6.11
CA LEU A 35 13.08 1.50 6.08
C LEU A 35 13.54 1.11 4.69
N GLU A 36 14.40 0.09 4.59
CA GLU A 36 14.80 -0.51 3.32
C GLU A 36 14.64 -2.02 3.33
N ALA A 37 14.36 -2.58 2.15
CA ALA A 37 14.19 -4.01 1.92
C ALA A 37 14.53 -4.39 0.48
N ASP A 38 14.73 -5.68 0.22
CA ASP A 38 14.99 -6.18 -1.13
C ASP A 38 13.73 -6.69 -1.84
N ASN A 39 12.70 -7.08 -1.08
CA ASN A 39 11.44 -7.59 -1.63
C ASN A 39 10.26 -6.66 -1.34
N GLU A 40 9.28 -6.67 -2.24
CA GLU A 40 8.04 -5.91 -2.13
C GLU A 40 7.20 -6.39 -0.94
N GLN A 41 7.25 -7.69 -0.65
CA GLN A 41 6.50 -8.28 0.46
C GLN A 41 6.95 -7.74 1.82
N ASP A 42 8.24 -7.46 2.00
CA ASP A 42 8.79 -6.90 3.22
C ASP A 42 8.27 -5.47 3.46
N ILE A 43 8.13 -4.70 2.38
CA ILE A 43 7.51 -3.37 2.41
C ILE A 43 6.01 -3.49 2.74
N MET A 44 5.29 -4.40 2.09
CA MET A 44 3.86 -4.63 2.34
C MET A 44 3.59 -5.10 3.78
N ALA A 45 4.39 -6.02 4.30
CA ALA A 45 4.29 -6.52 5.67
C ALA A 45 4.43 -5.40 6.70
N ARG A 46 5.10 -4.30 6.33
CA ARG A 46 5.17 -3.13 7.20
C ARG A 46 3.89 -2.32 7.22
N LEU A 47 3.20 -2.22 6.09
CA LEU A 47 1.95 -1.47 5.94
C LEU A 47 0.75 -2.31 6.41
N TYR A 48 0.85 -3.64 6.33
CA TYR A 48 -0.17 -4.59 6.74
C TYR A 48 0.48 -5.81 7.40
N ARG A 49 0.38 -5.90 8.73
CA ARG A 49 1.15 -6.85 9.55
C ARG A 49 0.97 -8.31 9.14
N ASP A 50 -0.25 -8.70 8.80
CA ASP A 50 -0.59 -10.10 8.54
C ASP A 50 -0.07 -10.59 7.17
N TYR A 51 0.48 -9.69 6.36
CA TYR A 51 0.94 -9.99 5.01
C TYR A 51 2.09 -11.02 4.96
N ILE A 52 2.96 -11.03 5.97
CA ILE A 52 4.18 -11.86 5.98
C ILE A 52 3.92 -13.33 6.33
N GLU A 53 2.72 -13.66 6.82
CA GLU A 53 2.41 -14.99 7.34
C GLU A 53 1.98 -15.98 6.24
N THR A 54 1.95 -15.57 4.98
CA THR A 54 1.40 -16.38 3.88
C THR A 54 2.19 -16.26 2.58
N ASP A 55 2.49 -17.42 1.98
CA ASP A 55 3.04 -17.54 0.63
C ASP A 55 1.95 -17.68 -0.45
N SER A 56 0.67 -17.75 -0.08
CA SER A 56 -0.44 -17.87 -1.05
C SER A 56 -0.74 -16.52 -1.69
N ARG A 57 -0.63 -16.46 -3.04
CA ARG A 57 -0.97 -15.27 -3.82
C ARG A 57 -2.43 -14.86 -3.67
N GLU A 58 -3.33 -15.82 -3.49
CA GLU A 58 -4.76 -15.58 -3.25
C GLU A 58 -4.98 -14.89 -1.91
N VAL A 59 -4.35 -15.38 -0.83
CA VAL A 59 -4.46 -14.74 0.49
C VAL A 59 -3.79 -13.37 0.49
N GLN A 60 -2.64 -13.23 -0.17
CA GLN A 60 -2.00 -11.93 -0.34
C GLN A 60 -2.88 -10.93 -1.12
N LEU A 61 -3.66 -11.40 -2.11
CA LEU A 61 -4.63 -10.54 -2.80
C LEU A 61 -5.72 -10.03 -1.84
N LEU A 62 -6.25 -10.91 -0.97
CA LEU A 62 -7.24 -10.51 0.03
C LEU A 62 -6.67 -9.44 0.97
N PHE A 63 -5.43 -9.61 1.43
CA PHE A 63 -4.75 -8.60 2.26
C PHE A 63 -4.51 -7.28 1.53
N ARG A 64 -4.16 -7.30 0.23
CA ARG A 64 -4.07 -6.06 -0.57
C ARG A 64 -5.42 -5.38 -0.69
N ILE A 65 -6.51 -6.12 -0.88
CA ILE A 65 -7.87 -5.58 -0.90
C ILE A 65 -8.24 -4.95 0.44
N ASP A 66 -7.97 -5.64 1.55
CA ASP A 66 -8.31 -5.15 2.89
C ASP A 66 -7.52 -3.90 3.26
N LEU A 67 -6.21 -3.86 2.96
CA LEU A 67 -5.42 -2.63 3.10
C LEU A 67 -5.94 -1.52 2.18
N ALA A 68 -6.24 -1.81 0.91
CA ALA A 68 -6.77 -0.80 -0.03
C ALA A 68 -8.09 -0.19 0.46
N ARG A 69 -8.97 -0.98 1.08
CA ARG A 69 -10.21 -0.48 1.70
C ARG A 69 -9.93 0.44 2.88
N ALA A 70 -9.03 0.04 3.77
CA ALA A 70 -8.61 0.89 4.89
C ALA A 70 -8.00 2.22 4.39
N LEU A 71 -7.21 2.17 3.32
CA LEU A 71 -6.62 3.35 2.69
C LEU A 71 -7.66 4.23 1.99
N SER A 72 -8.65 3.64 1.33
CA SER A 72 -9.80 4.36 0.74
C SER A 72 -10.53 5.16 1.83
N MET A 73 -10.89 4.49 2.94
CA MET A 73 -11.53 5.14 4.09
C MET A 73 -10.66 6.24 4.71
N TRP A 74 -9.34 6.01 4.84
CA TRP A 74 -8.42 7.02 5.33
C TRP A 74 -8.34 8.24 4.39
N SER A 75 -8.39 8.01 3.07
CA SER A 75 -8.28 9.05 2.04
C SER A 75 -9.48 10.00 2.02
N ILE A 76 -10.66 9.54 2.47
CA ILE A 76 -11.83 10.41 2.69
C ILE A 76 -11.48 11.55 3.65
N SER A 77 -10.72 11.27 4.72
CA SER A 77 -10.27 12.31 5.67
C SER A 77 -9.33 13.35 5.05
N LYS A 78 -8.77 13.04 3.88
CA LYS A 78 -7.92 13.91 3.07
C LYS A 78 -8.68 14.58 1.92
N GLY A 79 -9.97 14.32 1.79
CA GLY A 79 -10.81 14.83 0.69
C GLY A 79 -10.50 14.19 -0.66
N LEU A 80 -9.98 12.96 -0.67
CA LEU A 80 -9.67 12.21 -1.88
C LEU A 80 -10.68 11.07 -2.07
N ASN A 81 -11.26 10.99 -3.26
CA ASN A 81 -12.08 9.86 -3.70
C ASN A 81 -11.17 8.79 -4.31
N VAL A 82 -11.18 7.59 -3.74
CA VAL A 82 -10.31 6.49 -4.18
C VAL A 82 -11.16 5.38 -4.77
N GLU A 83 -10.73 4.83 -5.91
CA GLU A 83 -11.30 3.61 -6.47
C GLU A 83 -10.32 2.45 -6.37
N ILE A 84 -10.80 1.30 -5.89
CA ILE A 84 -10.00 0.08 -5.75
C ILE A 84 -10.26 -0.80 -6.96
N MET A 85 -9.19 -1.21 -7.65
CA MET A 85 -9.25 -2.06 -8.83
C MET A 85 -8.35 -3.28 -8.66
N ASN A 86 -8.70 -4.37 -9.34
CA ASN A 86 -7.79 -5.47 -9.64
C ASN A 86 -7.66 -5.52 -11.16
N ARG A 87 -6.57 -4.97 -11.68
CA ARG A 87 -6.38 -4.73 -13.13
C ARG A 87 -7.46 -3.80 -13.69
N LYS A 88 -8.41 -4.37 -14.44
CA LYS A 88 -9.49 -3.66 -15.14
C LYS A 88 -10.83 -3.80 -14.44
N GLU A 89 -10.89 -4.59 -13.37
CA GLU A 89 -12.12 -4.87 -12.65
C GLU A 89 -12.16 -4.05 -11.37
N ILE A 90 -13.27 -3.34 -11.15
CA ILE A 90 -13.50 -2.61 -9.90
C ILE A 90 -13.75 -3.65 -8.80
N VAL A 91 -12.98 -3.56 -7.72
CA VAL A 91 -13.21 -4.38 -6.53
C VAL A 91 -14.40 -3.76 -5.81
N LYS A 92 -15.56 -4.43 -5.87
CA LYS A 92 -16.75 -3.96 -5.17
C LYS A 92 -16.47 -3.82 -3.67
N GLU A 93 -16.91 -2.69 -3.11
CA GLU A 93 -16.90 -2.50 -1.67
C GLU A 93 -17.98 -3.39 -1.04
N ASN A 94 -17.58 -4.49 -0.40
CA ASN A 94 -18.50 -5.42 0.25
C ASN A 94 -19.14 -4.82 1.53
N TYR A 95 -19.06 -3.51 1.76
CA TYR A 95 -19.70 -2.84 2.90
C TYR A 95 -21.21 -2.64 2.67
N ALA A 96 -21.70 -2.72 1.44
CA ALA A 96 -23.13 -2.68 1.14
C ALA A 96 -23.78 -4.04 1.40
N ALA A 97 -24.91 -4.04 2.12
CA ALA A 97 -25.67 -5.26 2.41
C ALA A 97 -26.23 -5.95 1.14
N SER A 98 -26.22 -5.25 0.00
CA SER A 98 -26.73 -5.70 -1.29
C SER A 98 -26.35 -4.71 -2.41
N ASP A 99 -26.21 -5.20 -3.65
CA ASP A 99 -26.14 -4.38 -4.88
C ASP A 99 -27.43 -3.54 -5.13
N LYS A 100 -28.44 -3.68 -4.28
CA LYS A 100 -29.73 -2.96 -4.31
C LYS A 100 -29.92 -2.03 -3.11
N ASP A 101 -28.85 -1.76 -2.36
CA ASP A 101 -28.92 -0.81 -1.25
C ASP A 101 -29.11 0.60 -1.83
N PRO A 102 -30.25 1.27 -1.57
CA PRO A 102 -30.50 2.62 -2.06
C PRO A 102 -29.51 3.66 -1.50
N ASP A 103 -28.76 3.31 -0.45
CA ASP A 103 -27.71 4.17 0.12
C ASP A 103 -26.35 4.00 -0.58
N TYR A 104 -26.20 3.09 -1.55
CA TYR A 104 -24.99 3.00 -2.38
C TYR A 104 -25.07 3.97 -3.55
N GLU A 105 -24.94 5.27 -3.25
CA GLU A 105 -24.64 6.28 -4.27
C GLU A 105 -23.13 6.56 -4.25
N LYS A 106 -22.48 6.37 -5.40
CA LYS A 106 -21.13 6.92 -5.57
C LYS A 106 -21.27 8.43 -5.58
N ASP A 107 -20.83 9.08 -4.51
CA ASP A 107 -20.86 10.54 -4.34
C ASP A 107 -19.92 11.30 -5.30
N TYR A 108 -19.23 10.58 -6.21
CA TYR A 108 -18.27 11.15 -7.15
C TYR A 108 -18.39 10.51 -8.54
N GLU A 109 -18.26 11.32 -9.58
CA GLU A 109 -18.27 10.86 -10.98
C GLU A 109 -16.95 10.20 -11.39
N LYS A 110 -15.81 10.67 -10.83
CA LYS A 110 -14.48 10.21 -11.15
C LYS A 110 -13.60 10.14 -9.90
N ALA A 111 -12.89 9.04 -9.72
CA ALA A 111 -11.93 8.90 -8.63
C ALA A 111 -10.72 9.82 -8.85
N ASP A 112 -10.21 10.37 -7.75
CA ASP A 112 -8.98 11.17 -7.72
C ASP A 112 -7.75 10.26 -7.85
N VAL A 113 -7.80 9.08 -7.22
CA VAL A 113 -6.72 8.09 -7.20
C VAL A 113 -7.28 6.69 -7.42
N ILE A 114 -6.52 5.84 -8.13
CA ILE A 114 -6.84 4.42 -8.30
C ILE A 114 -5.79 3.59 -7.52
N ILE A 115 -6.25 2.73 -6.63
CA ILE A 115 -5.40 1.72 -5.99
C ILE A 115 -5.62 0.39 -6.70
N ASP A 116 -4.63 -0.04 -7.50
CA ASP A 116 -4.66 -1.35 -8.17
C ASP A 116 -3.98 -2.43 -7.32
N VAL A 117 -4.78 -3.40 -6.85
CA VAL A 117 -4.37 -4.49 -5.96
C VAL A 117 -3.87 -5.73 -6.70
N GLU A 118 -3.68 -5.69 -8.02
CA GLU A 118 -3.13 -6.84 -8.79
C GLU A 118 -1.86 -7.39 -8.14
N ASN A 119 -0.92 -6.51 -7.83
CA ASN A 119 0.34 -6.83 -7.19
C ASN A 119 0.82 -5.67 -6.30
N GLU A 120 1.92 -5.92 -5.60
CA GLU A 120 2.52 -4.98 -4.66
C GLU A 120 2.99 -3.69 -5.36
N LEU A 121 3.60 -3.81 -6.53
CA LEU A 121 4.13 -2.66 -7.28
C LEU A 121 3.02 -1.74 -7.78
N SER A 122 1.92 -2.30 -8.30
CA SER A 122 0.75 -1.52 -8.72
C SER A 122 0.11 -0.82 -7.52
N MET A 123 0.05 -1.50 -6.38
CA MET A 123 -0.50 -0.95 -5.15
C MET A 123 0.36 0.17 -4.57
N PHE A 124 1.70 0.05 -4.64
CA PHE A 124 2.63 1.08 -4.16
C PHE A 124 2.41 2.45 -4.82
N LYS A 125 2.06 2.46 -6.11
CA LYS A 125 1.71 3.70 -6.83
C LYS A 125 0.49 4.38 -6.20
N GLY A 126 -0.58 3.61 -5.98
CA GLY A 126 -1.79 4.12 -5.33
C GLY A 126 -1.51 4.65 -3.92
N ILE A 127 -0.70 3.93 -3.13
CA ILE A 127 -0.28 4.35 -1.77
C ILE A 127 0.50 5.68 -1.82
N ASN A 128 1.39 5.84 -2.81
CA ASN A 128 2.15 7.06 -3.04
C ASN A 128 1.26 8.24 -3.44
N GLU A 129 0.28 8.00 -4.31
CA GLU A 129 -0.64 9.02 -4.84
C GLU A 129 -1.59 9.56 -3.75
N ILE A 130 -2.13 8.69 -2.88
CA ILE A 130 -2.94 9.15 -1.73
C ILE A 130 -2.09 9.83 -0.64
N GLY A 131 -0.77 9.71 -0.69
CA GLY A 131 0.15 10.31 0.27
C GLY A 131 0.14 9.64 1.65
N TYR A 132 -0.24 8.36 1.73
CA TYR A 132 -0.22 7.60 2.99
C TYR A 132 1.21 7.23 3.41
N ALA A 133 2.02 6.80 2.44
CA ALA A 133 3.44 6.53 2.61
C ALA A 133 4.20 6.99 1.36
N SER A 134 5.53 7.06 1.45
CA SER A 134 6.38 7.24 0.27
C SER A 134 7.26 6.03 0.04
N ILE A 135 7.02 5.33 -1.06
CA ILE A 135 7.69 4.10 -1.45
C ILE A 135 8.54 4.36 -2.69
N TYR A 136 9.80 3.98 -2.62
CA TYR A 136 10.79 4.19 -3.66
C TYR A 136 11.41 2.86 -4.10
N TYR A 137 11.86 2.79 -5.35
CA TYR A 137 12.67 1.71 -5.88
C TYR A 137 13.99 2.23 -6.44
N ARG A 138 15.03 1.41 -6.34
CA ARG A 138 16.32 1.68 -6.95
C ARG A 138 16.29 1.30 -8.42
N ASN A 139 16.52 2.28 -9.30
CA ASN A 139 16.57 2.05 -10.74
C ASN A 139 17.94 1.51 -11.18
N GLU A 140 18.07 1.19 -12.48
CA GLU A 140 19.32 0.69 -13.08
C GLU A 140 20.51 1.67 -12.96
N SER A 141 20.23 2.96 -12.79
CA SER A 141 21.23 4.02 -12.56
C SER A 141 21.58 4.21 -11.07
N ASN A 142 21.19 3.27 -10.20
CA ASN A 142 21.40 3.31 -8.75
C ASN A 142 20.74 4.50 -8.03
N LYS A 143 19.72 5.12 -8.63
CA LYS A 143 18.94 6.21 -8.03
C LYS A 143 17.59 5.71 -7.52
N TYR A 144 17.15 6.22 -6.37
CA TYR A 144 15.82 5.94 -5.86
C TYR A 144 14.77 6.82 -6.54
N ILE A 145 13.76 6.18 -7.12
CA ILE A 145 12.63 6.81 -7.79
C ILE A 145 11.37 6.42 -7.02
N LYS A 146 10.50 7.40 -6.75
CA LYS A 146 9.20 7.14 -6.14
C LYS A 146 8.34 6.34 -7.13
N PHE A 147 7.72 5.24 -6.67
CA PHE A 147 6.82 4.44 -7.50
C PHE A 147 5.71 5.28 -8.12
#